data_AF-A0A538BG09-F1
#
_entry.id   AF-A0A538BG09-F1
#
_cell.length_a   1.000
_cell.length_b   1.000
_cell.length_c   1.000
_cell.angle_alpha   90.00
_cell.angle_beta   90.00
_cell.angle_gamma   90.00
#
_symmetry.space_group_name_H-M   'P 1'
#
loop_
_entity.id
_entity.type
_entity.pdbx_description
1 polymer ?
#
loop_
_entity_poly.entity_id
_entity_poly.type
_entity_poly.pdbx_seq_one_letter_code
_entity_poly.pdbx_strand_id
1 'polypeptide(L)'
;MDIAAFLAGYPPFDGLDGDQLRRIASATQVEFFPAGTTILERSGEPAAYLYVVRKGAVEILDQGRLVDLIGEGEPFGELSLVSGQGPVASVRSAEDTLCYLIPRGLAQELLQGASGARFLASVARRRLDSTVSPTEMPDLLTRVGAQVRRPLVTAPPDATVAQVASLMTEERVSSLLMPRPVSRRCSSGCSNEGSTISP
;
A
#
# COMPACT_ATOMS: atom_id res chain seq x y z
N MET A 1 -15.76 -11.04 -14.54
CA MET A 1 -14.99 -9.94 -13.91
C MET A 1 -14.73 -8.92 -15.00
N ASP A 2 -15.11 -7.66 -14.78
CA ASP A 2 -14.84 -6.59 -15.74
C ASP A 2 -13.52 -5.88 -15.36
N ILE A 3 -12.48 -6.11 -16.16
CA ILE A 3 -11.15 -5.50 -15.96
C ILE A 3 -11.22 -3.99 -16.17
N ALA A 4 -12.00 -3.52 -17.14
CA ALA A 4 -12.13 -2.10 -17.44
C ALA A 4 -12.80 -1.36 -16.28
N ALA A 5 -13.87 -1.92 -15.71
CA ALA A 5 -14.54 -1.36 -14.56
C ALA A 5 -13.64 -1.29 -13.31
N PHE A 6 -12.80 -2.31 -13.10
CA PHE A 6 -11.82 -2.27 -12.00
C PHE A 6 -10.78 -1.18 -12.22
N LEU A 7 -10.13 -1.16 -13.40
CA LEU A 7 -9.07 -0.20 -13.69
C LEU A 7 -9.58 1.25 -13.58
N ALA A 8 -10.80 1.53 -14.06
CA ALA A 8 -11.41 2.86 -13.98
C ALA A 8 -11.48 3.46 -12.57
N GLY A 9 -11.37 2.65 -11.51
CA GLY A 9 -11.36 3.13 -10.13
C GLY A 9 -10.02 3.68 -9.63
N TYR A 10 -8.93 3.52 -10.41
CA TYR A 10 -7.57 3.77 -9.93
C TYR A 10 -6.73 4.60 -10.91
N PRO A 11 -5.86 5.51 -10.43
CA PRO A 11 -4.88 6.18 -11.27
C PRO A 11 -3.86 5.19 -11.87
N PRO A 12 -3.36 5.40 -13.11
CA PRO A 12 -3.68 6.50 -14.03
C PRO A 12 -4.91 6.26 -14.92
N PHE A 13 -5.72 5.23 -14.66
CA PHE A 13 -6.82 4.80 -15.54
C PHE A 13 -8.13 5.57 -15.30
N ASP A 14 -8.29 6.14 -14.11
CA ASP A 14 -9.44 6.96 -13.69
C ASP A 14 -9.74 8.17 -14.59
N GLY A 15 -8.75 8.66 -15.33
CA GLY A 15 -8.90 9.75 -16.29
C GLY A 15 -9.08 9.33 -17.75
N LEU A 16 -9.31 8.05 -18.04
CA LEU A 16 -9.47 7.53 -19.40
C LEU A 16 -10.94 7.45 -19.82
N ASP A 17 -11.19 7.60 -21.12
CA ASP A 17 -12.51 7.34 -21.68
C ASP A 17 -12.81 5.82 -21.79
N GLY A 18 -14.07 5.51 -22.08
CA GLY A 18 -14.52 4.12 -22.16
C GLY A 18 -13.84 3.30 -23.26
N ASP A 19 -13.44 3.91 -24.38
CA ASP A 19 -12.76 3.22 -25.48
C ASP A 19 -11.30 2.91 -25.12
N GLN A 20 -10.61 3.87 -24.50
CA GLN A 20 -9.26 3.70 -23.97
C GLN A 20 -9.21 2.60 -22.91
N LEU A 21 -10.16 2.61 -21.96
CA LEU A 21 -10.27 1.57 -20.93
C LEU A 21 -10.52 0.19 -21.54
N ARG A 22 -11.45 0.08 -22.49
CA ARG A 22 -11.74 -1.18 -23.18
C ARG A 22 -10.51 -1.70 -23.93
N ARG A 23 -9.76 -0.82 -24.60
CA ARG A 23 -8.53 -1.20 -25.32
C ARG A 23 -7.48 -1.75 -24.35
N ILE A 24 -7.23 -1.08 -23.23
CA ILE A 24 -6.28 -1.56 -22.22
C ILE A 24 -6.75 -2.89 -21.62
N ALA A 25 -8.02 -2.95 -21.21
CA ALA A 25 -8.59 -4.15 -20.61
C ALA A 25 -8.52 -5.37 -21.53
N SER A 26 -8.75 -5.19 -22.84
CA SER A 26 -8.69 -6.27 -23.82
C SER A 26 -7.29 -6.85 -24.04
N ALA A 27 -6.25 -6.05 -23.79
CA ALA A 27 -4.86 -6.46 -23.93
C ALA A 27 -4.22 -6.89 -22.59
N THR A 28 -4.96 -6.74 -21.49
CA THR A 28 -4.47 -7.03 -20.14
C THR A 28 -4.43 -8.53 -19.90
N GLN A 29 -3.29 -9.02 -19.43
CA GLN A 29 -3.13 -10.40 -18.97
C GLN A 29 -3.35 -10.49 -17.46
N VAL A 30 -3.71 -11.67 -16.96
CA VAL A 30 -3.88 -11.93 -15.53
C VAL A 30 -2.84 -12.94 -15.10
N GLU A 31 -2.04 -12.60 -14.09
CA GLU A 31 -0.98 -13.46 -13.59
C GLU A 31 -1.02 -13.57 -12.07
N PHE A 32 -0.75 -14.77 -11.57
CA PHE A 32 -0.71 -15.07 -10.14
C PHE A 32 0.72 -15.27 -9.68
N PHE A 33 1.08 -14.57 -8.61
CA PHE A 33 2.39 -14.62 -7.97
C PHE A 33 2.23 -15.15 -6.54
N PRO A 34 2.72 -16.36 -6.23
CA PRO A 34 2.77 -16.87 -4.86
C PRO A 34 3.56 -15.91 -3.95
N ALA A 35 3.25 -15.89 -2.65
CA ALA A 35 4.00 -15.09 -1.68
C ALA A 35 5.52 -15.32 -1.77
N GLY A 36 6.30 -14.24 -1.71
CA GLY A 36 7.78 -14.27 -1.79
C GLY A 36 8.35 -14.34 -3.21
N THR A 37 7.53 -14.29 -4.25
CA THR A 37 7.97 -14.29 -5.66
C THR A 37 8.54 -12.93 -6.05
N THR A 38 9.78 -12.90 -6.55
CA THR A 38 10.35 -11.69 -7.16
C THR A 38 9.73 -11.46 -8.53
N ILE A 39 8.98 -10.37 -8.68
CA ILE A 39 8.28 -9.98 -9.91
C ILE A 39 9.17 -9.10 -10.78
N LEU A 40 9.90 -8.17 -10.17
CA LEU A 40 10.87 -7.30 -10.83
C LEU A 40 12.18 -7.32 -10.04
N GLU A 41 13.30 -7.48 -10.74
CA GLU A 41 14.63 -7.50 -10.11
C GLU A 41 15.34 -6.15 -10.31
N ARG A 42 15.97 -5.64 -9.25
CA ARG A 42 16.73 -4.39 -9.31
C ARG A 42 17.90 -4.54 -10.28
N SER A 43 18.06 -3.55 -11.16
CA SER A 43 19.09 -3.57 -12.22
C SER A 43 18.99 -4.78 -13.16
N GLY A 44 17.85 -5.49 -13.17
CA GLY A 44 17.54 -6.52 -14.14
C GLY A 44 17.03 -5.95 -15.46
N GLU A 45 16.34 -6.79 -16.23
CA GLU A 45 15.74 -6.38 -17.49
C GLU A 45 14.65 -5.31 -17.30
N PRO A 46 14.49 -4.38 -18.27
CA PRO A 46 13.37 -3.45 -18.25
C PRO A 46 12.02 -4.17 -18.14
N ALA A 47 11.10 -3.60 -17.37
CA ALA A 47 9.77 -4.14 -17.18
C ALA A 47 9.05 -4.32 -18.53
N ALA A 48 8.57 -5.54 -18.78
CA ALA A 48 7.81 -5.87 -19.98
C ALA A 48 6.34 -5.42 -19.90
N TYR A 49 5.84 -5.19 -18.69
CA TYR A 49 4.45 -4.85 -18.41
C TYR A 49 4.37 -3.73 -17.37
N LEU A 50 3.26 -3.00 -17.39
CA LEU A 50 2.78 -2.27 -16.22
C LEU A 50 1.93 -3.25 -15.44
N TYR A 51 2.28 -3.46 -14.17
CA TYR A 51 1.57 -4.38 -13.31
C TYR A 51 0.59 -3.58 -12.47
N VAL A 52 -0.61 -4.11 -12.25
CA VAL A 52 -1.61 -3.56 -11.33
C VAL A 52 -2.05 -4.65 -10.38
N VAL A 53 -1.94 -4.41 -9.08
CA VAL A 53 -2.36 -5.40 -8.08
C VAL A 53 -3.87 -5.50 -8.11
N ARG A 54 -4.42 -6.66 -8.49
CA ARG A 54 -5.87 -6.90 -8.43
C ARG A 54 -6.31 -7.37 -7.06
N LYS A 55 -5.47 -8.16 -6.39
CA LYS A 55 -5.67 -8.68 -5.05
C LYS A 55 -4.32 -9.08 -4.48
N GLY A 56 -4.09 -8.82 -3.21
CA GLY A 56 -2.82 -9.09 -2.55
C GLY A 56 -2.05 -7.80 -2.27
N ALA A 57 -0.74 -7.95 -2.05
CA ALA A 57 0.18 -6.83 -1.90
C ALA A 57 1.59 -7.22 -2.35
N VAL A 58 2.32 -6.25 -2.88
CA VAL A 58 3.74 -6.40 -3.23
C VAL A 58 4.57 -5.39 -2.47
N GLU A 59 5.79 -5.78 -2.10
CA GLU A 59 6.77 -4.93 -1.44
C GLU A 59 7.82 -4.45 -2.44
N ILE A 60 8.17 -3.16 -2.32
CA ILE A 60 9.29 -2.56 -3.05
C ILE A 60 10.51 -2.59 -2.13
N LEU A 61 11.56 -3.29 -2.57
CA LEU A 61 12.79 -3.52 -1.83
C LEU A 61 13.95 -2.80 -2.53
N ASP A 62 14.55 -1.81 -1.86
CA ASP A 62 15.81 -1.20 -2.31
C ASP A 62 16.96 -1.72 -1.46
N GLN A 63 17.91 -2.39 -2.10
CA GLN A 63 19.05 -3.03 -1.43
C GLN A 63 18.64 -3.93 -0.25
N GLY A 64 17.51 -4.63 -0.38
CA GLY A 64 16.97 -5.53 0.66
C GLY A 64 16.20 -4.83 1.78
N ARG A 65 16.11 -3.49 1.77
CA ARG A 65 15.28 -2.72 2.71
C ARG A 65 13.91 -2.46 2.10
N LEU A 66 12.85 -2.71 2.87
CA LEU A 66 11.48 -2.32 2.51
C LEU A 66 11.39 -0.80 2.39
N VAL A 67 11.03 -0.32 1.21
CA VAL A 67 10.84 1.10 0.90
C VAL A 67 9.37 1.46 0.77
N ASP A 68 8.57 0.56 0.19
CA ASP A 68 7.15 0.80 -0.04
C ASP A 68 6.35 -0.50 -0.07
N LEU A 69 5.04 -0.40 0.13
CA LEU A 69 4.09 -1.50 0.00
C LEU A 69 2.97 -1.08 -0.94
N ILE A 70 2.77 -1.85 -2.02
CA ILE A 70 1.81 -1.57 -3.07
C ILE A 70 0.63 -2.54 -2.93
N GLY A 71 -0.56 -1.97 -2.71
CA GLY A 71 -1.79 -2.72 -2.48
C GLY A 71 -2.73 -2.76 -3.69
N GLU A 72 -3.93 -3.29 -3.49
CA GLU A 72 -4.96 -3.42 -4.52
C GLU A 72 -5.25 -2.09 -5.25
N GLY A 73 -5.25 -2.16 -6.58
CA GLY A 73 -5.51 -1.06 -7.50
C GLY A 73 -4.29 -0.21 -7.83
N GLU A 74 -3.20 -0.36 -7.08
CA GLU A 74 -1.99 0.41 -7.32
C GLU A 74 -1.12 -0.24 -8.41
N PRO A 75 -0.62 0.56 -9.38
CA PRO A 75 0.29 0.06 -10.40
C PRO A 75 1.76 0.12 -9.96
N PHE A 76 2.58 -0.79 -10.50
CA PHE A 76 4.04 -0.80 -10.32
C PHE A 76 4.78 -1.17 -11.62
N GLY A 77 6.06 -0.78 -11.70
CA GLY A 77 6.91 -0.98 -12.90
C GLY A 77 6.90 0.24 -13.85
N GLU A 78 6.14 1.27 -13.52
CA GLU A 78 5.99 2.53 -14.24
C GLU A 78 7.34 3.22 -14.51
N LEU A 79 8.25 3.24 -13.53
CA LEU A 79 9.55 3.90 -13.69
C LEU A 79 10.46 3.17 -14.67
N SER A 80 10.42 1.84 -14.68
CA SER A 80 11.21 1.04 -15.62
C SER A 80 10.68 1.20 -17.05
N LEU A 81 9.35 1.28 -17.22
CA LEU A 81 8.71 1.53 -18.52
C LEU A 81 9.03 2.92 -19.08
N VAL A 82 9.00 3.95 -18.23
CA VAL A 82 9.26 5.34 -18.63
C VAL A 82 10.75 5.57 -18.91
N SER A 83 11.63 5.08 -18.05
CA SER A 83 13.08 5.23 -18.23
C SER A 83 13.64 4.33 -19.33
N GLY A 84 12.96 3.23 -19.65
CA GLY A 84 13.47 2.17 -20.51
C GLY A 84 14.66 1.40 -19.90
N GLN A 85 14.96 1.63 -18.62
CA GLN A 85 16.03 0.96 -17.88
C GLN A 85 15.45 -0.11 -16.97
N GLY A 86 16.32 -0.97 -16.44
CA GLY A 86 15.97 -1.93 -15.40
C GLY A 86 15.32 -1.26 -14.17
N PRO A 87 14.51 -2.00 -13.39
CA PRO A 87 13.93 -1.51 -12.15
C PRO A 87 14.97 -0.91 -11.19
N VAL A 88 14.64 0.22 -10.58
CA VAL A 88 15.51 0.89 -9.58
C VAL A 88 15.50 0.20 -8.22
N ALA A 89 14.49 -0.63 -7.96
CA ALA A 89 14.28 -1.42 -6.76
C ALA A 89 13.65 -2.75 -7.17
N SER A 90 13.87 -3.80 -6.38
CA SER A 90 13.24 -5.11 -6.60
C SER A 90 11.79 -5.04 -6.11
N VAL A 91 10.90 -5.79 -6.75
CA VAL A 91 9.50 -5.92 -6.34
C VAL A 91 9.22 -7.38 -6.07
N ARG A 92 8.72 -7.68 -4.87
CA ARG A 92 8.42 -9.04 -4.43
C ARG A 92 6.98 -9.12 -3.92
N SER A 93 6.28 -10.21 -4.17
CA SER A 93 4.96 -10.43 -3.58
C SER A 93 5.07 -10.62 -2.06
N ALA A 94 4.34 -9.80 -1.30
CA ALA A 94 4.31 -9.90 0.17
C ALA A 94 3.37 -11.04 0.62
N GLU A 95 2.33 -11.29 -0.17
CA GLU A 95 1.39 -12.40 -0.02
C GLU A 95 0.99 -12.94 -1.40
N ASP A 96 0.14 -13.96 -1.44
CA ASP A 96 -0.41 -14.48 -2.69
C ASP A 96 -1.13 -13.38 -3.47
N THR A 97 -0.53 -12.98 -4.59
CA THR A 97 -0.90 -11.76 -5.30
C THR A 97 -1.37 -12.07 -6.71
N LEU A 98 -2.52 -11.52 -7.09
CA LEU A 98 -3.04 -11.55 -8.44
C LEU A 98 -2.80 -10.18 -9.07
N CYS A 99 -2.15 -10.15 -10.23
CA CYS A 99 -1.85 -8.92 -10.95
C CYS A 99 -2.48 -8.90 -12.34
N TYR A 100 -2.84 -7.71 -12.78
CA TYR A 100 -3.12 -7.39 -14.17
C TYR A 100 -1.84 -6.86 -14.84
N LEU A 101 -1.50 -7.43 -15.99
CA LEU A 101 -0.29 -7.13 -16.74
C LEU A 101 -0.68 -6.42 -18.04
N ILE A 102 -0.35 -5.14 -18.12
CA ILE A 102 -0.64 -4.30 -19.29
C ILE A 102 0.62 -4.23 -20.16
N PRO A 103 0.56 -4.62 -21.45
CA PRO A 103 1.72 -4.63 -22.33
C PRO A 103 2.44 -3.28 -22.41
N ARG A 104 3.77 -3.31 -22.47
CA ARG A 104 4.65 -2.13 -22.52
C ARG A 104 4.18 -1.03 -23.46
N GLY A 105 3.77 -1.35 -24.69
CA GLY A 105 3.34 -0.34 -25.67
C GLY A 105 2.15 0.48 -25.19
N LEU A 106 1.09 -0.19 -24.72
CA LEU A 106 -0.11 0.47 -24.20
C LEU A 106 0.17 1.19 -22.88
N ALA A 107 1.00 0.60 -22.02
CA ALA A 107 1.39 1.23 -20.77
C ALA A 107 2.20 2.52 -21.02
N GLN A 108 3.09 2.54 -22.00
CA GLN A 108 3.85 3.74 -22.36
C GLN A 108 2.93 4.83 -22.94
N GLU A 109 2.00 4.48 -23.83
CA GLU A 109 0.98 5.41 -24.34
C GLU A 109 0.18 6.03 -23.18
N LEU A 110 -0.27 5.21 -22.23
CA LEU A 110 -0.97 5.66 -21.03
C LEU A 110 -0.13 6.59 -20.16
N LEU A 111 1.12 6.21 -19.88
CA LEU A 111 2.03 6.95 -19.00
C LEU A 111 2.47 8.28 -19.60
N GLN A 112 2.50 8.40 -20.93
CA GLN A 112 2.77 9.66 -21.65
C GLN A 112 1.55 10.58 -21.74
N GLY A 113 0.34 10.06 -21.52
CA GLY A 113 -0.89 10.85 -21.47
C GLY A 113 -1.00 11.73 -20.22
N ALA A 114 -1.99 12.62 -20.20
CA ALA A 114 -2.19 13.57 -19.09
C ALA A 114 -2.41 12.88 -17.73
N SER A 115 -3.18 11.79 -17.70
CA SER A 115 -3.43 10.99 -16.49
C SER A 115 -2.15 10.27 -16.04
N GLY A 116 -1.39 9.71 -16.98
CA GLY A 116 -0.08 9.12 -16.74
C GLY A 116 0.93 10.09 -16.16
N ALA A 117 1.06 11.29 -16.73
CA ALA A 117 1.94 12.34 -16.23
C ALA A 117 1.59 12.78 -14.81
N ARG A 118 0.29 12.96 -14.51
CA ARG A 118 -0.19 13.27 -13.16
C ARG A 118 0.15 12.15 -12.18
N PHE A 119 -0.05 10.90 -12.58
CA PHE A 119 0.29 9.73 -11.78
C PHE A 119 1.80 9.65 -11.49
N LEU A 120 2.66 9.78 -12.51
CA LEU A 120 4.11 9.78 -12.36
C LEU A 120 4.60 10.90 -11.44
N ALA A 121 4.00 12.10 -11.55
CA ALA A 121 4.30 13.19 -10.64
C ALA A 121 3.92 12.84 -9.18
N SER A 122 2.82 12.12 -8.96
CA SER A 122 2.44 11.65 -7.62
C SER A 122 3.43 10.62 -7.07
N VAL A 123 3.90 9.67 -7.90
CA VAL A 123 4.91 8.68 -7.53
C VAL A 123 6.24 9.34 -7.18
N ALA A 124 6.69 10.29 -7.99
CA ALA A 124 7.94 11.01 -7.77
C ALA A 124 7.93 11.76 -6.42
N ARG A 125 6.80 12.38 -6.06
CA ARG A 125 6.63 13.06 -4.77
C ARG A 125 6.73 12.10 -3.59
N ARG A 126 6.08 10.93 -3.67
CA ARG A 126 6.19 9.89 -2.63
C ARG A 126 7.63 9.43 -2.40
N ARG A 127 8.41 9.28 -3.49
CA ARG A 127 9.81 8.87 -3.40
C ARG A 127 10.73 9.96 -2.85
N LEU A 128 10.52 11.22 -3.22
CA LEU A 128 11.28 12.35 -2.65
C LEU A 128 11.04 12.46 -1.13
N ASP A 129 9.80 12.32 -0.69
CA ASP A 129 9.46 12.31 0.74
C ASP A 129 10.08 11.09 1.48
N SER A 130 10.33 10.00 0.77
CA SER A 130 11.00 8.80 1.29
C SER A 130 12.53 8.92 1.34
N THR A 131 13.10 9.99 0.77
CA THR A 131 14.55 10.28 0.79
C THR A 131 14.96 11.08 2.03
N VAL A 132 14.40 10.74 3.19
CA VAL A 132 15.05 11.10 4.46
C VAL A 132 16.29 10.20 4.60
N SER A 133 17.45 10.79 4.33
CA SER A 133 18.77 10.20 4.49
C SER A 133 18.92 9.45 5.83
N PRO A 134 19.44 8.20 5.83
CA PRO A 134 19.81 7.50 7.07
C PRO A 134 21.01 8.09 7.83
N THR A 135 21.58 9.23 7.39
CA THR A 135 22.81 9.79 7.97
C THR A 135 22.57 10.76 9.13
N GLU A 136 21.32 11.14 9.38
CA GLU A 136 20.94 11.80 10.63
C GLU A 136 19.81 10.98 11.20
N MET A 137 20.16 10.11 12.14
CA MET A 137 19.21 9.50 13.05
C MET A 137 18.98 10.54 14.16
N PRO A 138 17.95 11.40 14.12
CA PRO A 138 17.43 11.94 15.36
C PRO A 138 16.75 10.76 16.05
N ASP A 139 17.53 10.13 16.93
CA ASP A 139 17.11 9.30 18.05
C ASP A 139 15.73 8.63 17.88
N LEU A 140 15.73 7.37 17.43
CA LEU A 140 14.56 6.49 17.33
C LEU A 140 13.87 6.23 18.70
N LEU A 141 14.36 6.84 19.78
CA LEU A 141 13.68 6.95 21.07
C LEU A 141 12.79 8.19 21.20
N THR A 142 12.66 9.01 20.15
CA THR A 142 11.75 10.15 20.18
C THR A 142 10.31 9.64 20.06
N ARG A 143 9.60 9.71 21.18
CA ARG A 143 8.16 9.46 21.35
C ARG A 143 7.39 9.96 20.11
N VAL A 144 6.55 9.10 19.53
CA VAL A 144 5.73 9.33 18.31
C VAL A 144 5.02 10.70 18.28
N GLY A 145 4.81 11.34 19.43
CA GLY A 145 4.25 12.70 19.53
C GLY A 145 5.05 13.82 18.88
N ALA A 146 6.35 13.67 18.60
CA ALA A 146 7.17 14.75 17.98
C ALA A 146 7.01 14.84 16.45
N GLN A 147 6.45 13.81 15.81
CA GLN A 147 6.27 13.75 14.36
C GLN A 147 4.82 14.06 13.92
N VAL A 148 3.94 14.35 14.88
CA VAL A 148 2.55 14.75 14.63
C VAL A 148 2.49 16.28 14.62
N ARG A 149 2.31 16.89 13.44
CA ARG A 149 2.22 18.36 13.30
C ARG A 149 0.96 19.00 13.94
N ARG A 150 0.06 18.19 14.49
CA ARG A 150 -1.18 18.57 15.20
C ARG A 150 -1.51 17.50 16.24
N PRO A 151 -2.09 17.82 17.42
CA PRO A 151 -2.46 16.80 18.39
C PRO A 151 -3.38 15.76 17.75
N LEU A 152 -3.04 14.48 17.92
CA LEU A 152 -3.83 13.37 17.41
C LEU A 152 -5.19 13.38 18.13
N VAL A 153 -6.27 13.45 17.37
CA VAL A 153 -7.62 13.39 17.93
C VAL A 153 -7.99 11.93 18.13
N THR A 154 -8.28 11.56 19.38
CA THR A 154 -8.64 10.20 19.78
C THR A 154 -10.03 10.22 20.41
N ALA A 155 -10.85 9.22 20.12
CA ALA A 155 -12.10 8.99 20.85
C ALA A 155 -11.96 7.78 21.78
N PRO A 156 -12.64 7.79 22.94
CA PRO A 156 -12.59 6.67 23.86
C PRO A 156 -13.22 5.40 23.23
N PRO A 157 -12.78 4.19 23.62
CA PRO A 157 -13.16 2.93 22.98
C PRO A 157 -14.67 2.61 23.05
N ASP A 158 -15.38 3.23 23.98
CA ASP A 158 -16.82 3.14 24.20
C ASP A 158 -17.60 4.29 23.55
N ALA A 159 -16.93 5.20 22.83
CA ALA A 159 -17.59 6.27 22.09
C ALA A 159 -18.54 5.69 21.02
N THR A 160 -19.75 6.22 20.99
CA THR A 160 -20.72 5.90 19.94
C THR A 160 -20.29 6.53 18.61
N VAL A 161 -20.75 5.95 17.50
CA VAL A 161 -20.49 6.47 16.15
C VAL A 161 -20.92 7.95 16.02
N ALA A 162 -22.02 8.35 16.66
CA ALA A 162 -22.49 9.73 16.65
C ALA A 162 -21.50 10.69 17.35
N GLN A 163 -20.95 10.29 18.49
CA GLN A 163 -19.96 11.09 19.23
C GLN A 163 -18.64 11.21 18.46
N VAL A 164 -18.21 10.13 17.80
CA VAL A 164 -17.01 10.12 16.93
C VAL A 164 -17.21 11.05 15.73
N ALA A 165 -18.37 11.00 15.08
CA ALA A 165 -18.69 11.86 13.93
C ALA A 165 -18.78 13.36 14.29
N SER A 166 -19.37 13.69 15.44
CA SER A 166 -19.36 15.07 15.97
C SER A 166 -17.93 15.55 16.23
N LEU A 167 -17.10 14.73 16.88
CA LEU A 167 -15.70 15.07 17.18
C LEU A 167 -14.86 15.25 15.90
N MET A 168 -15.07 14.42 14.88
CA MET A 168 -14.44 14.56 13.56
C MET A 168 -14.77 15.90 12.88
N THR A 169 -16.02 16.33 13.03
CA THR A 169 -16.53 17.58 12.44
C THR A 169 -15.96 18.81 13.17
N GLU A 170 -15.95 18.77 14.51
CA GLU A 170 -15.41 19.84 15.35
C GLU A 170 -13.91 20.03 15.15
N GLU A 171 -13.16 18.94 15.11
CA GLU A 171 -11.69 18.97 14.96
C GLU A 171 -11.22 19.04 13.49
N ARG A 172 -12.17 19.06 12.53
CA ARG A 172 -11.92 19.06 11.08
C ARG A 172 -10.96 17.95 10.63
N VAL A 173 -11.18 16.73 11.10
CA VAL A 173 -10.40 15.54 10.74
C VAL A 173 -11.28 14.49 10.07
N SER A 174 -10.73 13.85 9.03
CA SER A 174 -11.41 12.78 8.29
C SER A 174 -11.24 11.40 8.93
N SER A 175 -10.43 11.29 9.99
CA SER A 175 -10.22 10.05 10.74
C SER A 175 -9.81 10.33 12.18
N LEU A 176 -10.16 9.40 13.07
CA LEU A 176 -9.79 9.40 14.50
C LEU A 176 -9.10 8.08 14.85
N LEU A 177 -8.16 8.12 15.79
CA LEU A 177 -7.61 6.90 16.36
C LEU A 177 -8.55 6.37 17.44
N MET A 178 -8.99 5.12 17.29
CA MET A 178 -9.75 4.39 18.30
C MET A 178 -8.81 3.41 19.03
N PRO A 179 -8.46 3.66 20.31
CA PRO A 179 -7.70 2.70 21.10
C PRO A 179 -8.50 1.40 21.23
N ARG A 180 -7.89 0.23 21.01
CA ARG A 180 -8.57 -1.04 21.33
C ARG A 180 -8.79 -1.12 22.85
N PRO A 181 -9.97 -1.55 23.32
CA PRO A 181 -10.11 -1.95 24.70
C PRO A 181 -9.15 -3.11 24.96
N VAL A 182 -8.25 -2.95 25.94
CA VAL A 182 -7.35 -4.01 26.39
C VAL A 182 -8.24 -5.12 26.97
N SER A 183 -8.47 -6.17 26.19
CA SER A 183 -9.12 -7.39 26.68
C SER A 183 -8.19 -8.00 27.72
N ARG A 184 -8.53 -7.87 29.01
CA ARG A 184 -7.91 -8.65 30.08
C ARG A 184 -8.07 -10.13 29.69
N ARG A 185 -6.94 -10.81 29.48
CA ARG A 185 -6.94 -12.26 29.20
C ARG A 185 -7.72 -12.96 30.31
N CYS A 186 -8.70 -13.78 29.92
CA CYS A 186 -9.40 -14.69 30.80
C CYS A 186 -8.40 -15.64 31.47
N SER A 187 -8.27 -15.57 32.79
CA SER A 187 -7.65 -16.62 33.60
C SER A 187 -8.71 -17.65 33.96
N SER A 188 -8.94 -18.61 33.07
CA SER A 188 -9.66 -19.85 33.39
C SER A 188 -8.64 -20.86 33.95
N GLY A 189 -8.53 -20.94 35.28
CA GLY A 189 -7.90 -22.06 35.98
C GLY A 189 -8.98 -22.83 36.72
N CYS A 190 -9.34 -24.00 36.21
CA CYS A 190 -10.29 -24.92 36.83
C CYS A 190 -9.78 -25.39 38.21
N SER A 191 -10.74 -25.52 39.12
CA SER A 191 -10.60 -26.14 40.45
C SER A 191 -10.11 -27.59 40.36
N ASN A 192 -9.24 -27.99 41.29
CA ASN A 192 -9.49 -29.20 42.07
C ASN A 192 -8.82 -29.15 43.44
N GLU A 193 -9.52 -29.72 44.41
CA GLU A 193 -9.31 -29.72 45.86
C GLU A 193 -8.21 -30.71 46.32
N GLY A 194 -7.67 -30.51 47.54
CA GLY A 194 -7.13 -31.63 48.34
C GLY A 194 -5.89 -31.40 49.22
N SER A 195 -6.13 -31.17 50.52
CA SER A 195 -5.35 -31.52 51.73
C SER A 195 -3.98 -30.87 52.06
N THR A 196 -3.87 -30.05 53.14
CA THR A 196 -3.46 -30.36 54.56
C THR A 196 -2.00 -30.89 54.69
N ILE A 197 -1.02 -30.45 55.51
CA ILE A 197 -0.88 -29.84 56.86
C ILE A 197 0.54 -29.20 56.99
N SER A 198 0.69 -28.14 57.80
CA SER A 198 1.95 -27.49 58.28
C SER A 198 2.77 -28.37 59.26
N PRO A 199 3.98 -27.97 59.68
CA PRO A 199 4.12 -27.01 60.78
C PRO A 199 4.89 -25.74 60.42
#